data_AF-A0A418D9F0-F1
#
_entry.id   AF-A0A418D9F0-F1
#
_cell.length_a   1.000
_cell.length_b   1.000
_cell.length_c   1.000
_cell.angle_alpha   90.00
_cell.angle_beta   90.00
_cell.angle_gamma   90.00
#
_symmetry.space_group_name_H-M   'P 1'
#
loop_
_entity.id
_entity.type
_entity.pdbx_description
1 polymer ?
#
loop_
_entity_poly.entity_id
_entity_poly.type
_entity_poly.pdbx_seq_one_letter_code
_entity_poly.pdbx_strand_id
1 'polypeptide(L)'
;MPTLFCVVVGEKSPFPVTIDANESISMLKTKVKAENPHTIHCDADDLQLYLASKDNGGTWLNSDSAKALTLDDVQGFHMIDPAV
;
A
#
# COMPACT_ATOMS: atom_id res chain seq x y z
N MET A 1 13.46 12.28 1.92
CA MET A 1 12.90 11.04 1.39
C MET A 1 12.25 10.27 2.53
N PRO A 2 10.92 10.35 2.69
CA PRO A 2 10.19 9.47 3.60
C PRO A 2 10.21 8.01 3.11
N THR A 3 10.06 7.08 4.05
CA THR A 3 9.87 5.65 3.78
C THR A 3 8.47 5.24 4.23
N LEU A 4 7.71 4.66 3.31
CA LEU A 4 6.41 4.04 3.59
C LEU A 4 6.62 2.55 3.87
N PHE A 5 5.84 1.98 4.78
CA PHE A 5 5.77 0.54 4.96
C PHE A 5 4.48 0.03 4.33
N CYS A 6 4.63 -0.81 3.30
CA CYS A 6 3.52 -1.36 2.53
C CYS A 6 3.27 -2.81 2.95
N VAL A 7 2.01 -3.23 2.91
CA VAL A 7 1.59 -4.62 3.10
C VAL A 7 0.78 -5.04 1.87
N VAL A 8 1.07 -6.21 1.33
CA VAL A 8 0.17 -6.87 0.37
C VAL A 8 -0.86 -7.66 1.18
N VAL A 9 -2.15 -7.44 0.91
CA VAL A 9 -3.23 -8.18 1.57
C VAL A 9 -3.08 -9.68 1.29
N GLY A 10 -3.11 -10.50 2.34
CA GLY A 10 -2.83 -11.93 2.25
C GLY A 10 -1.35 -12.30 2.43
N GLU A 11 -0.43 -11.34 2.38
CA GLU A 11 0.98 -11.54 2.72
C GLU A 11 1.29 -11.17 4.17
N LYS A 12 2.31 -11.85 4.73
CA LYS A 12 2.60 -11.77 6.18
C LYS A 12 3.62 -10.72 6.57
N SER A 13 4.27 -10.04 5.63
CA SER A 13 5.40 -9.17 5.95
C SER A 13 5.27 -7.80 5.31
N PRO A 14 5.26 -6.71 6.11
CA PRO A 14 5.41 -5.38 5.55
C PRO A 14 6.81 -5.21 4.94
N PHE A 15 6.91 -4.39 3.90
CA PHE A 15 8.16 -4.06 3.24
C PHE A 15 8.30 -2.53 3.07
N PRO A 16 9.52 -2.00 3.18
CA PRO A 16 9.76 -0.57 3.03
C PRO A 16 9.73 -0.15 1.56
N VAL A 17 9.20 1.03 1.27
CA VAL A 17 9.19 1.69 -0.03
C VAL A 17 9.65 3.13 0.17
N THR A 18 10.73 3.53 -0.50
CA THR A 18 11.24 4.91 -0.39
C THR A 18 10.57 5.80 -1.43
N ILE A 19 9.95 6.89 -0.99
CA ILE A 19 9.25 7.84 -1.86
C ILE A 19 9.87 9.25 -1.73
N ASP A 20 9.92 9.98 -2.84
CA ASP A 20 10.25 11.41 -2.85
C ASP A 20 8.97 12.27 -2.74
N ALA A 21 9.09 13.49 -2.20
CA ALA A 21 7.94 14.38 -2.03
C ALA A 21 7.31 14.81 -3.38
N ASN A 22 8.06 14.73 -4.47
CA ASN A 22 7.59 15.08 -5.82
C ASN A 22 7.09 13.87 -6.65
N GLU A 23 7.03 12.66 -6.06
CA GLU A 23 6.59 11.47 -6.78
C GLU A 23 5.07 11.32 -6.78
N SER A 24 4.52 10.95 -7.94
CA SER A 24 3.09 10.68 -8.13
C SER A 24 2.70 9.30 -7.59
N ILE A 25 1.39 9.05 -7.48
CA ILE A 25 0.85 7.74 -7.12
C ILE A 25 1.24 6.65 -8.13
N SER A 26 1.33 6.97 -9.42
CA SER A 26 1.83 6.04 -10.45
C SER A 26 3.29 5.60 -10.20
N MET A 27 4.14 6.54 -9.78
CA MET A 27 5.52 6.25 -9.40
C MET A 27 5.57 5.39 -8.13
N LEU A 28 4.72 5.68 -7.15
CA LEU A 28 4.60 4.86 -5.94
C LEU A 28 4.18 3.41 -6.28
N LYS A 29 3.17 3.21 -7.13
CA LYS A 29 2.74 1.88 -7.59
C LYS A 29 3.88 1.11 -8.26
N THR A 30 4.65 1.79 -9.11
CA THR A 30 5.82 1.19 -9.78
C THR A 30 6.87 0.73 -8.77
N LYS A 31 7.14 1.55 -7.75
CA LYS A 31 8.09 1.20 -6.68
C LYS A 31 7.59 0.04 -5.82
N VAL A 32 6.32 0.04 -5.44
CA VAL A 32 5.69 -1.06 -4.69
C VAL A 32 5.88 -2.39 -5.43
N LYS A 33 5.61 -2.42 -6.74
CA LYS A 33 5.86 -3.61 -7.58
C LYS A 33 7.33 -4.00 -7.61
N ALA A 34 8.24 -3.03 -7.76
CA ALA A 34 9.67 -3.28 -7.85
C ALA A 34 10.28 -3.86 -6.57
N GLU A 35 9.76 -3.50 -5.40
CA GLU A 35 10.23 -4.01 -4.10
C GLU A 35 9.72 -5.44 -3.80
N ASN A 36 8.61 -5.87 -4.42
CA ASN A 36 8.06 -7.22 -4.22
C ASN A 36 7.62 -7.93 -5.52
N PRO A 37 8.53 -8.12 -6.49
CA PRO A 37 8.22 -8.64 -7.82
C PRO A 37 7.82 -10.12 -7.84
N HIS A 38 8.16 -10.86 -6.78
CA HIS A 38 7.79 -12.27 -6.63
C HIS A 38 6.37 -12.48 -6.13
N THR A 39 5.77 -11.46 -5.51
CA THR A 39 4.38 -11.50 -5.03
C THR A 39 3.47 -10.74 -5.99
N ILE A 40 3.94 -9.60 -6.50
CA ILE A 40 3.15 -8.69 -7.34
C ILE A 40 3.42 -9.00 -8.81
N HIS A 41 2.54 -9.81 -9.40
CA HIS A 41 2.66 -10.23 -10.80
C HIS A 41 1.89 -9.37 -11.81
N CYS A 42 0.89 -8.61 -11.36
CA CYS A 42 0.11 -7.71 -12.21
C CYS A 42 0.90 -6.45 -12.62
N ASP A 43 0.34 -5.66 -13.53
CA ASP A 43 0.93 -4.37 -13.88
C ASP A 43 0.82 -3.37 -12.72
N ALA A 44 1.79 -2.45 -12.64
CA ALA A 44 1.82 -1.48 -11.56
C ALA A 44 0.54 -0.65 -11.54
N ASP A 45 -0.01 -0.30 -12.70
CA ASP A 45 -1.23 0.49 -12.82
C ASP A 45 -2.47 -0.23 -12.28
N ASP A 46 -2.47 -1.57 -12.32
CA ASP A 46 -3.54 -2.42 -11.77
C ASP A 46 -3.53 -2.48 -10.24
N LEU A 47 -2.46 -2.00 -9.59
CA LEU A 47 -2.40 -1.96 -8.13
C LEU A 47 -3.39 -0.95 -7.58
N GLN A 48 -4.17 -1.40 -6.59
CA GLN A 48 -4.99 -0.55 -5.76
C GLN A 48 -4.27 -0.31 -4.44
N LEU A 49 -3.98 0.96 -4.13
CA LEU A 49 -3.33 1.35 -2.90
C LEU A 49 -4.37 1.94 -1.95
N TYR A 50 -4.28 1.55 -0.68
CA TYR A 50 -5.19 2.00 0.37
C TYR A 50 -4.37 2.57 1.52
N LEU A 51 -4.85 3.65 2.13
CA LEU A 51 -4.24 4.20 3.33
C LEU A 51 -4.49 3.23 4.49
N ALA A 52 -3.44 2.78 5.18
CA ALA A 52 -3.55 1.86 6.32
C ALA A 52 -4.17 2.51 7.59
N SER A 53 -4.71 3.71 7.46
CA SER A 53 -5.41 4.43 8.53
C SER A 53 -6.89 4.55 8.16
N LYS A 54 -7.75 4.24 9.13
CA LYS A 54 -9.19 4.50 9.01
C LYS A 54 -9.50 5.96 9.36
N ASP A 55 -10.63 6.46 8.90
CA ASP A 55 -11.17 7.79 9.26
C ASP A 55 -10.22 8.96 8.97
N ASN A 56 -9.65 9.02 7.75
CA ASN A 56 -8.77 10.12 7.30
C ASN A 56 -7.53 10.38 8.18
N GLY A 57 -6.86 9.32 8.64
CA GLY A 57 -5.63 9.46 9.43
C GLY A 57 -5.80 9.28 10.94
N GLY A 58 -6.92 8.70 11.37
CA GLY A 58 -7.15 8.30 12.76
C GLY A 58 -6.29 7.12 13.18
N THR A 59 -6.90 5.94 13.31
CA THR A 59 -6.18 4.76 13.82
C THR A 59 -5.42 4.08 12.69
N TRP A 60 -4.09 4.14 12.77
CA TRP A 60 -3.20 3.39 11.89
C TRP A 60 -3.14 1.92 12.27
N LEU A 61 -3.19 1.05 11.26
CA LEU A 61 -2.91 -0.36 11.46
C LEU A 61 -1.46 -0.55 11.89
N ASN A 62 -1.27 -1.38 12.92
CA ASN A 62 0.03 -1.95 13.21
C ASN A 62 0.30 -3.15 12.28
N SER A 63 1.53 -3.66 12.32
CA SER A 63 1.94 -4.78 11.46
C SER A 63 1.13 -6.06 11.68
N ASP A 64 0.67 -6.33 12.91
CA ASP A 64 -0.10 -7.55 13.19
C ASP A 64 -1.52 -7.47 12.62
N SER A 65 -2.19 -6.33 12.80
CA SER A 65 -3.50 -6.08 12.22
C SER A 65 -3.46 -6.03 10.70
N ALA A 66 -2.38 -5.49 10.12
CA ALA A 66 -2.20 -5.46 8.67
C ALA A 66 -2.04 -6.88 8.06
N LYS A 67 -1.36 -7.80 8.77
CA LYS A 67 -1.21 -9.20 8.34
C LYS A 67 -2.51 -10.00 8.39
N ALA A 68 -3.44 -9.59 9.25
CA ALA A 68 -4.73 -10.24 9.40
C ALA A 68 -5.76 -9.75 8.37
N LEU A 69 -5.43 -8.74 7.55
CA LEU A 69 -6.36 -8.20 6.57
C LEU A 69 -6.71 -9.23 5.48
N THR A 70 -7.99 -9.24 5.15
CA THR A 70 -8.56 -9.92 4.00
C THR A 70 -9.04 -8.89 2.97
N LEU A 71 -9.41 -9.35 1.76
CA LEU A 71 -9.96 -8.47 0.73
C LEU A 71 -11.27 -7.78 1.16
N ASP A 72 -12.08 -8.43 1.99
CA ASP A 72 -13.33 -7.85 2.49
C ASP A 72 -13.06 -6.68 3.45
N ASP A 73 -11.97 -6.75 4.23
CA ASP A 73 -11.58 -5.68 5.15
C ASP A 73 -11.14 -4.40 4.43
N VAL A 74 -10.66 -4.52 3.19
CA VAL A 74 -10.12 -3.41 2.38
C VAL A 74 -11.21 -2.36 2.10
N GLN A 75 -12.48 -2.74 2.06
CA GLN A 75 -13.61 -1.83 1.83
C GLN A 75 -13.73 -0.72 2.89
N GLY A 76 -13.19 -0.95 4.10
CA GLY A 76 -13.18 0.03 5.18
C GLY A 76 -12.03 1.03 5.13
N PHE A 77 -11.15 0.96 4.13
CA PHE A 77 -10.01 1.85 3.99
C PHE A 77 -10.21 2.85 2.86
N HIS A 78 -9.58 4.00 3.00
CA HIS A 78 -9.58 5.02 1.97
C HIS A 78 -8.64 4.61 0.83
N MET A 79 -9.22 4.34 -0.35
CA MET A 79 -8.45 4.11 -1.57
C MET A 79 -7.75 5.41 -1.97
N ILE A 80 -6.45 5.33 -2.25
CA ILE A 80 -5.69 6.47 -2.75
C ILE A 80 -6.11 6.71 -4.20
N ASP A 81 -6.52 7.93 -4.52
CA ASP A 81 -6.98 8.29 -5.87
C ASP A 81 -5.87 8.01 -6.89
N PRO A 82 -6.11 7.15 -7.89
CA PRO A 82 -5.11 6.86 -8.93
C PRO A 82 -4.83 8.03 -9.87
N ALA A 83 -5.66 9.08 -9.90
CA ALA A 83 -5.55 10.22 -10.82
C ALA A 83 -4.88 11.47 -10.21
N VAL A 84 -4.46 11.42 -8.94
CA VAL A 84 -3.92 12.57 -8.19
C VAL A 84 -2.43 12.38 -7.89
#